data_AF-A0A1H6E736-F1
#
_entry.id   AF-A0A1H6E736-F1
#
_cell.length_a   1.000
_cell.length_b   1.000
_cell.length_c   1.000
_cell.angle_alpha   90.00
_cell.angle_beta   90.00
_cell.angle_gamma   90.00
#
_symmetry.space_group_name_H-M   'P 1'
#
loop_
_entity.id
_entity.type
_entity.pdbx_description
1 polymer ?
#
loop_
_entity_poly.entity_id
_entity_poly.type
_entity_poly.pdbx_seq_one_letter_code
_entity_poly.pdbx_strand_id
1 'polypeptide(L)'
;MIVEYADRVWHGESDDSIVDTGLEGKGVHPIAEGLGWWPGFGNVIAFETGGELVLFDTSSPFSAARLHEDVRRWSKAPLTTAIYSHGHIDHVFGTGPFEESGPRATVYAHKAVADRFERYLLTNGYNAVINQRQFQSPGLRWPTAYRHPDVTYGDALTVRRGGLTFDLRHAKGETDDATIGYVREHRLLLPGDLFIWVTPNCGNPQKVQRYPREWVHALRLMAALDAEIMLPSHGAPIFGGDRIRQALLETAEWLESLVTQTLELLNAGARLDEIVHSVSPPEHLAGRPYLRARYDEPEFVVRNLWRLYGGWYDGNPAHLKPAPEAELAKAVAELAGGPAALADAAMKALSEGDERLAGHFAEMAALAAPDDAGVHRVRAEVFSTRAANELSLMAKGIFNWAAAESERRS
;
A
#
# COMPACT_ATOMS: atom_id res chain seq x y z
N MET A 1 -25.78 -11.80 -1.34
CA MET A 1 -24.38 -12.23 -1.52
C MET A 1 -23.37 -11.11 -1.32
N ILE A 2 -23.26 -10.08 -2.19
CA ILE A 2 -22.22 -9.04 -2.02
C ILE A 2 -22.46 -8.12 -0.81
N VAL A 3 -23.72 -7.74 -0.55
CA VAL A 3 -24.08 -6.95 0.64
C VAL A 3 -23.81 -7.73 1.93
N GLU A 4 -24.21 -9.01 1.98
CA GLU A 4 -23.95 -9.88 3.14
C GLU A 4 -22.44 -10.07 3.38
N TYR A 5 -21.64 -10.19 2.31
CA TYR A 5 -20.19 -10.22 2.42
C TYR A 5 -19.65 -8.91 3.01
N ALA A 6 -20.03 -7.76 2.45
CA ALA A 6 -19.65 -6.44 2.96
C ALA A 6 -20.05 -6.24 4.43
N ASP A 7 -21.23 -6.72 4.84
CA ASP A 7 -21.68 -6.70 6.23
C ASP A 7 -20.78 -7.53 7.15
N ARG A 8 -20.39 -8.75 6.75
CA ARG A 8 -19.47 -9.55 7.56
C ARG A 8 -18.09 -8.91 7.69
N VAL A 9 -17.56 -8.33 6.60
CA VAL A 9 -16.27 -7.60 6.64
C VAL A 9 -16.37 -6.39 7.57
N TRP A 10 -17.48 -5.63 7.52
CA TRP A 10 -17.74 -4.49 8.39
C TRP A 10 -17.73 -4.85 9.88
N HIS A 11 -18.27 -6.01 10.25
CA HIS A 11 -18.25 -6.50 11.63
C HIS A 11 -16.96 -7.26 12.00
N GLY A 12 -16.01 -7.37 11.08
CA GLY A 12 -14.75 -8.09 11.28
C GLY A 12 -14.89 -9.62 11.31
N GLU A 13 -16.01 -10.14 10.81
CA GLU A 13 -16.35 -11.57 10.74
C GLU A 13 -15.84 -12.25 9.45
N SER A 14 -15.32 -11.47 8.50
CA SER A 14 -14.72 -11.96 7.25
C SER A 14 -13.55 -11.07 6.84
N ASP A 15 -12.63 -11.61 6.03
CA ASP A 15 -11.51 -10.85 5.49
C ASP A 15 -11.97 -9.89 4.39
N ASP A 16 -11.33 -8.72 4.33
CA ASP A 16 -11.58 -7.70 3.31
C ASP A 16 -11.04 -8.10 1.93
N SER A 17 -10.09 -9.04 1.90
CA SER A 17 -9.72 -9.78 0.70
C SER A 17 -10.81 -10.77 0.34
N ILE A 18 -11.58 -10.45 -0.70
CA ILE A 18 -12.56 -11.38 -1.27
C ILE A 18 -11.92 -12.66 -1.83
N VAL A 19 -10.61 -12.64 -2.14
CA VAL A 19 -9.83 -13.80 -2.56
C VAL A 19 -9.97 -14.93 -1.53
N ASP A 20 -10.04 -14.60 -0.25
CA ASP A 20 -10.10 -15.56 0.86
C ASP A 20 -11.53 -16.00 1.24
N THR A 21 -12.56 -15.49 0.54
CA THR A 21 -13.98 -15.76 0.87
C THR A 21 -14.67 -16.78 -0.04
N GLY A 22 -13.96 -17.35 -1.03
CA GLY A 22 -14.54 -18.29 -2.00
C GLY A 22 -15.49 -17.64 -3.03
N LEU A 23 -15.49 -16.31 -3.12
CA LEU A 23 -16.06 -15.56 -4.24
C LEU A 23 -15.05 -15.33 -5.38
N GLU A 24 -13.79 -15.68 -5.16
CA GLU A 24 -12.74 -15.63 -6.17
C GLU A 24 -13.15 -16.37 -7.46
N GLY A 25 -12.90 -15.76 -8.62
CA GLY A 25 -13.18 -16.37 -9.92
C GLY A 25 -14.66 -16.44 -10.31
N LYS A 26 -15.52 -15.71 -9.61
CA LYS A 26 -16.94 -15.57 -9.98
C LYS A 26 -17.23 -14.39 -10.91
N GLY A 27 -16.18 -13.76 -11.44
CA GLY A 27 -16.27 -12.66 -12.40
C GLY A 27 -16.80 -11.37 -11.79
N VAL A 28 -17.48 -10.56 -12.60
CA VAL A 28 -18.04 -9.28 -12.17
C VAL A 28 -19.27 -9.50 -11.29
N HIS A 29 -19.27 -8.95 -10.08
CA HIS A 29 -20.41 -8.97 -9.17
C HIS A 29 -21.31 -7.74 -9.41
N PRO A 30 -22.60 -7.93 -9.75
CA PRO A 30 -23.53 -6.81 -9.89
C PRO A 30 -23.77 -6.10 -8.56
N ILE A 31 -23.70 -4.77 -8.58
CA ILE A 31 -23.98 -3.87 -7.44
C ILE A 31 -25.32 -3.15 -7.66
N ALA A 32 -25.55 -2.62 -8.86
CA ALA A 32 -26.79 -2.00 -9.30
C ALA A 32 -26.97 -2.26 -10.81
N GLU A 33 -28.08 -1.80 -11.40
CA GLU A 33 -28.28 -1.88 -12.86
C GLU A 33 -27.12 -1.19 -13.59
N GLY A 34 -26.45 -1.92 -14.48
CA GLY A 34 -25.28 -1.43 -15.22
C GLY A 34 -24.02 -1.20 -14.37
N LEU A 35 -24.02 -1.46 -13.06
CA LEU A 35 -22.87 -1.26 -12.17
C LEU A 35 -22.36 -2.60 -11.64
N GLY A 36 -21.12 -2.94 -11.97
CA GLY A 36 -20.44 -4.15 -11.54
C GLY A 36 -19.16 -3.84 -10.76
N TRP A 37 -18.79 -4.74 -9.86
CA TRP A 37 -17.53 -4.73 -9.13
C TRP A 37 -16.80 -6.04 -9.41
N TRP A 38 -15.62 -5.94 -10.01
CA TRP A 38 -14.74 -7.07 -10.29
C TRP A 38 -13.67 -7.15 -9.22
N PRO A 39 -13.61 -8.26 -8.47
CA PRO A 39 -12.65 -8.44 -7.39
C PRO A 39 -11.29 -8.87 -7.92
N GLY A 40 -10.23 -8.19 -7.50
CA GLY A 40 -8.85 -8.53 -7.84
C GLY A 40 -7.88 -8.16 -6.73
N PHE A 41 -6.57 -8.22 -7.03
CA PHE A 41 -5.59 -7.54 -6.18
C PHE A 41 -5.91 -6.05 -6.14
N GLY A 42 -5.87 -5.38 -7.32
CA GLY A 42 -6.60 -4.14 -7.54
C GLY A 42 -7.98 -4.44 -8.13
N ASN A 43 -9.03 -4.06 -7.40
CA ASN A 43 -10.43 -4.13 -7.84
C ASN A 43 -10.66 -3.27 -9.08
N VAL A 44 -11.65 -3.64 -9.89
CA VAL A 44 -12.11 -2.86 -11.04
C VAL A 44 -13.60 -2.62 -10.92
N ILE A 45 -14.01 -1.35 -11.07
CA ILE A 45 -15.43 -1.00 -11.08
C ILE A 45 -15.86 -0.81 -12.53
N ALA A 46 -16.84 -1.61 -12.97
CA ALA A 46 -17.31 -1.65 -14.34
C ALA A 46 -18.71 -1.03 -14.47
N PHE A 47 -18.90 -0.21 -15.49
CA PHE A 47 -20.17 0.45 -15.78
C PHE A 47 -20.61 0.14 -17.21
N GLU A 48 -21.74 -0.53 -17.40
CA GLU A 48 -22.44 -0.62 -18.68
C GLU A 48 -23.54 0.45 -18.72
N THR A 49 -23.39 1.45 -19.58
CA THR A 49 -24.32 2.57 -19.68
C THR A 49 -24.41 3.05 -21.13
N GLY A 50 -25.60 3.39 -21.63
CA GLY A 50 -25.74 3.94 -23.00
C GLY A 50 -25.21 3.07 -24.14
N GLY A 51 -25.05 1.75 -23.93
CA GLY A 51 -24.45 0.83 -24.89
C GLY A 51 -22.92 0.86 -24.94
N GLU A 52 -22.27 1.48 -23.95
CA GLU A 52 -20.81 1.52 -23.77
C GLU A 52 -20.39 0.95 -22.42
N LEU A 53 -19.13 0.52 -22.34
CA LEU A 53 -18.48 0.06 -21.12
C LEU A 53 -17.46 1.12 -20.66
N VAL A 54 -17.52 1.48 -19.38
CA VAL A 54 -16.55 2.32 -18.68
C VAL A 54 -15.93 1.52 -17.54
N LEU A 55 -14.60 1.60 -17.37
CA LEU A 55 -13.89 1.01 -16.24
C LEU A 55 -13.25 2.10 -15.37
N PHE A 56 -13.39 1.98 -14.06
CA PHE A 56 -12.57 2.70 -13.08
C PHE A 56 -11.56 1.72 -12.51
N ASP A 57 -10.29 2.03 -12.73
CA ASP A 57 -9.13 1.13 -12.70
C ASP A 57 -9.26 -0.05 -13.68
N THR A 58 -8.15 -0.73 -13.91
CA THR A 58 -8.01 -1.79 -14.91
C THR A 58 -7.15 -2.94 -14.41
N SER A 59 -6.94 -3.07 -13.11
CA SER A 59 -6.17 -4.16 -12.51
C SER A 59 -4.69 -4.23 -12.97
N SER A 60 -4.06 -5.38 -12.75
CA SER A 60 -2.61 -5.61 -12.84
C SER A 60 -2.16 -6.32 -14.12
N PRO A 61 -0.84 -6.35 -14.42
CA PRO A 61 -0.29 -7.16 -15.51
C PRO A 61 -0.63 -8.65 -15.37
N PHE A 62 -0.76 -9.14 -14.13
CA PHE A 62 -1.00 -10.56 -13.84
C PHE A 62 -2.47 -10.95 -14.01
N SER A 63 -3.38 -9.99 -13.96
CA SER A 63 -4.84 -10.20 -13.98
C SER A 63 -5.54 -9.64 -15.21
N ALA A 64 -4.83 -8.93 -16.10
CA ALA A 64 -5.40 -8.27 -17.28
C ALA A 64 -6.25 -9.21 -18.15
N ALA A 65 -5.75 -10.42 -18.45
CA ALA A 65 -6.49 -11.39 -19.26
C ALA A 65 -7.76 -11.89 -18.55
N ARG A 66 -7.65 -12.21 -17.25
CA ARG A 66 -8.79 -12.67 -16.44
C ARG A 66 -9.86 -11.58 -16.31
N LEU A 67 -9.46 -10.34 -16.04
CA LEU A 67 -10.34 -9.18 -16.01
C LEU A 67 -11.12 -9.07 -17.33
N HIS A 68 -10.43 -9.17 -18.47
CA HIS A 68 -11.07 -9.11 -19.77
C HIS A 68 -12.10 -10.21 -19.97
N GLU A 69 -11.74 -11.46 -19.69
CA GLU A 69 -12.65 -12.60 -19.83
C GLU A 69 -13.91 -12.43 -18.96
N ASP A 70 -13.72 -12.05 -17.69
CA ASP A 70 -14.81 -11.90 -16.73
C ASP A 70 -15.73 -10.74 -17.08
N VAL A 71 -15.18 -9.58 -17.45
CA VAL A 71 -15.96 -8.43 -17.90
C VAL A 71 -16.68 -8.73 -19.21
N ARG A 72 -16.07 -9.50 -20.13
CA ARG A 72 -16.73 -9.90 -21.39
C ARG A 72 -17.82 -10.95 -21.20
N ARG A 73 -17.77 -11.74 -20.12
CA ARG A 73 -18.90 -12.60 -19.71
C ARG A 73 -20.07 -11.78 -19.17
N TRP A 74 -19.77 -10.69 -18.45
CA TRP A 74 -20.76 -9.80 -17.86
C TRP A 74 -21.40 -8.83 -18.87
N SER A 75 -20.59 -8.21 -19.74
CA SER A 75 -21.02 -7.19 -20.70
C SER A 75 -20.45 -7.43 -22.10
N LYS A 76 -21.28 -7.15 -23.12
CA LYS A 76 -20.86 -7.15 -24.54
C LYS A 76 -20.58 -5.75 -25.09
N ALA A 77 -20.81 -4.69 -24.31
CA ALA A 77 -20.59 -3.32 -24.75
C ALA A 77 -19.10 -3.04 -25.03
N PRO A 78 -18.75 -2.24 -26.05
CA PRO A 78 -17.37 -1.86 -26.31
C PRO A 78 -16.80 -1.03 -25.15
N LEU A 79 -15.54 -1.29 -24.78
CA LEU A 79 -14.82 -0.43 -23.82
C LEU A 79 -14.51 0.89 -24.50
N THR A 80 -15.18 1.96 -24.10
CA THR A 80 -14.96 3.30 -24.65
C THR A 80 -14.06 4.14 -23.76
N THR A 81 -14.07 3.85 -22.45
CA THR A 81 -13.49 4.72 -21.43
C THR A 81 -12.86 3.91 -20.32
N ALA A 82 -11.63 4.26 -19.94
CA ALA A 82 -11.01 3.82 -18.69
C ALA A 82 -10.57 5.04 -17.89
N ILE A 83 -10.70 4.97 -16.57
CA ILE A 83 -10.24 6.00 -15.64
C ILE A 83 -9.21 5.36 -14.74
N TYR A 84 -7.98 5.86 -14.71
CA TYR A 84 -6.99 5.43 -13.74
C TYR A 84 -7.13 6.28 -12.48
N SER A 85 -7.39 5.62 -11.35
CA SER A 85 -7.44 6.28 -10.05
C SER A 85 -6.07 6.87 -9.69
N HIS A 86 -5.00 6.13 -9.96
CA HIS A 86 -3.60 6.54 -9.81
C HIS A 86 -2.68 5.58 -10.59
N GLY A 87 -1.40 5.94 -10.76
CA GLY A 87 -0.49 5.22 -11.65
C GLY A 87 0.19 3.98 -11.06
N HIS A 88 -0.41 3.26 -10.10
CA HIS A 88 0.13 1.98 -9.61
C HIS A 88 -0.15 0.82 -10.57
N ILE A 89 0.76 -0.16 -10.59
CA ILE A 89 0.75 -1.23 -11.61
C ILE A 89 -0.47 -2.13 -11.52
N ASP A 90 -1.07 -2.24 -10.35
CA ASP A 90 -2.29 -2.99 -10.08
C ASP A 90 -3.57 -2.25 -10.44
N HIS A 91 -3.47 -1.07 -11.07
CA HIS A 91 -4.62 -0.27 -11.48
C HIS A 91 -4.62 0.06 -12.99
N VAL A 92 -3.48 -0.01 -13.67
CA VAL A 92 -3.29 0.61 -15.00
C VAL A 92 -2.95 -0.35 -16.14
N PHE A 93 -3.07 -1.68 -15.95
CA PHE A 93 -2.54 -2.66 -16.91
C PHE A 93 -3.57 -3.50 -17.67
N GLY A 94 -4.85 -3.43 -17.35
CA GLY A 94 -5.85 -4.32 -17.97
C GLY A 94 -6.55 -3.78 -19.21
N THR A 95 -6.20 -2.60 -19.74
CA THR A 95 -6.83 -2.09 -20.97
C THR A 95 -6.45 -2.89 -22.21
N GLY A 96 -5.21 -3.42 -22.28
CA GLY A 96 -4.63 -4.03 -23.48
C GLY A 96 -5.54 -5.07 -24.16
N PRO A 97 -5.97 -6.13 -23.45
CA PRO A 97 -6.84 -7.16 -24.04
C PRO A 97 -8.18 -6.62 -24.61
N PHE A 98 -8.71 -5.53 -24.06
CA PHE A 98 -9.92 -4.89 -24.60
C PHE A 98 -9.64 -4.15 -25.91
N GLU A 99 -8.50 -3.46 -26.01
CA GLU A 99 -8.09 -2.71 -27.21
C GLU A 99 -7.61 -3.64 -28.33
N GLU A 100 -7.10 -4.84 -28.00
CA GLU A 100 -6.78 -5.88 -28.99
C GLU A 100 -8.02 -6.50 -29.65
N SER A 101 -9.14 -6.53 -28.92
CA SER A 101 -10.40 -7.15 -29.36
C SER A 101 -11.49 -6.14 -29.75
N GLY A 102 -11.17 -4.84 -29.74
CA GLY A 102 -12.15 -3.77 -29.92
C GLY A 102 -11.50 -2.41 -30.24
N PRO A 103 -12.27 -1.33 -30.24
CA PRO A 103 -11.71 0.01 -30.41
C PRO A 103 -10.82 0.38 -29.22
N ARG A 104 -9.84 1.25 -29.47
CA ARG A 104 -9.00 1.84 -28.42
C ARG A 104 -9.86 2.69 -27.48
N ALA A 105 -9.72 2.48 -26.17
CA ALA A 105 -10.45 3.24 -25.17
C ALA A 105 -9.78 4.60 -24.92
N THR A 106 -10.58 5.61 -24.54
CA THR A 106 -10.04 6.87 -24.02
C THR A 106 -9.70 6.71 -22.55
N VAL A 107 -8.44 6.87 -22.20
CA VAL A 107 -7.93 6.76 -20.83
C VAL A 107 -7.85 8.15 -20.18
N TYR A 108 -8.54 8.32 -19.06
CA TYR A 108 -8.52 9.54 -18.24
C TYR A 108 -7.70 9.33 -16.98
N ALA A 109 -6.87 10.30 -16.61
CA ALA A 109 -6.13 10.26 -15.34
C ALA A 109 -5.69 11.66 -14.88
N HIS A 110 -5.30 11.79 -13.62
CA HIS A 110 -4.57 12.98 -13.18
C HIS A 110 -3.22 13.08 -13.91
N LYS A 111 -2.77 14.31 -14.24
CA LYS A 111 -1.54 14.53 -15.02
C LYS A 111 -0.27 13.88 -14.43
N ALA A 112 -0.18 13.80 -13.10
CA ALA A 112 1.00 13.22 -12.44
C ALA A 112 1.11 11.69 -12.57
N VAL A 113 0.09 11.01 -13.13
CA VAL A 113 0.20 9.59 -13.50
C VAL A 113 1.30 9.39 -14.55
N ALA A 114 1.41 10.31 -15.52
CA ALA A 114 2.49 10.26 -16.51
C ALA A 114 3.86 10.44 -15.85
N ASP A 115 4.00 11.42 -14.95
CA ASP A 115 5.25 11.65 -14.22
C ASP A 115 5.66 10.44 -13.36
N ARG A 116 4.68 9.73 -12.79
CA ARG A 116 4.91 8.48 -12.06
C ARG A 116 5.44 7.38 -12.95
N PHE A 117 4.89 7.20 -14.14
CA PHE A 117 5.37 6.20 -15.10
C PHE A 117 6.83 6.46 -15.47
N GLU A 118 7.18 7.72 -15.78
CA GLU A 118 8.57 8.11 -16.05
C GLU A 118 9.50 7.80 -14.87
N ARG A 119 9.07 8.10 -13.64
CA ARG A 119 9.83 7.75 -12.44
C ARG A 119 10.01 6.24 -12.28
N TYR A 120 9.00 5.43 -12.60
CA TYR A 120 9.14 3.98 -12.58
C TYR A 120 10.12 3.46 -13.62
N LEU A 121 10.25 4.11 -14.77
CA LEU A 121 11.28 3.77 -15.75
C LEU A 121 12.68 4.14 -15.21
N LEU A 122 12.83 5.35 -14.65
CA LEU A 122 14.10 5.80 -14.04
C LEU A 122 14.58 4.90 -12.91
N THR A 123 13.65 4.32 -12.15
CA THR A 123 13.93 3.50 -10.97
C THR A 123 13.45 2.05 -11.15
N ASN A 124 13.39 1.54 -12.39
CA ASN A 124 12.80 0.23 -12.71
C ASN A 124 13.47 -0.91 -11.94
N GLY A 125 14.81 -0.98 -11.97
CA GLY A 125 15.56 -2.01 -11.27
C GLY A 125 15.35 -1.98 -9.75
N TYR A 126 15.28 -0.78 -9.16
CA TYR A 126 14.98 -0.64 -7.73
C TYR A 126 13.56 -1.10 -7.40
N ASN A 127 12.56 -0.71 -8.22
CA ASN A 127 11.20 -1.19 -8.04
C ASN A 127 11.10 -2.72 -8.20
N ALA A 128 11.88 -3.35 -9.08
CA ALA A 128 11.95 -4.81 -9.13
C ALA A 128 12.45 -5.37 -7.79
N VAL A 129 13.60 -4.91 -7.29
CA VAL A 129 14.20 -5.40 -6.03
C VAL A 129 13.27 -5.27 -4.83
N ILE A 130 12.68 -4.08 -4.62
CA ILE A 130 11.84 -3.85 -3.42
C ILE A 130 10.55 -4.68 -3.46
N ASN A 131 9.98 -4.95 -4.64
CA ASN A 131 8.77 -5.76 -4.76
C ASN A 131 9.09 -7.26 -4.71
N GLN A 132 10.25 -7.70 -5.22
CA GLN A 132 10.75 -9.06 -4.98
C GLN A 132 10.87 -9.33 -3.48
N ARG A 133 11.43 -8.36 -2.73
CA ARG A 133 11.55 -8.42 -1.28
C ARG A 133 10.19 -8.39 -0.57
N GLN A 134 9.36 -7.40 -0.87
CA GLN A 134 8.07 -7.23 -0.18
C GLN A 134 7.15 -8.44 -0.37
N PHE A 135 7.09 -9.01 -1.57
CA PHE A 135 6.18 -10.10 -1.92
C PHE A 135 6.85 -11.48 -2.02
N GLN A 136 8.11 -11.61 -1.57
CA GLN A 136 8.87 -12.86 -1.61
C GLN A 136 8.88 -13.53 -3.00
N SER A 137 9.02 -12.71 -4.05
CA SER A 137 8.91 -13.14 -5.44
C SER A 137 10.19 -12.80 -6.22
N PRO A 138 11.29 -13.57 -6.07
CA PRO A 138 12.59 -13.25 -6.68
C PRO A 138 12.58 -13.18 -8.21
N GLY A 139 11.59 -13.80 -8.85
CA GLY A 139 11.37 -13.76 -10.30
C GLY A 139 10.70 -12.48 -10.80
N LEU A 140 10.12 -11.65 -9.92
CA LEU A 140 9.35 -10.48 -10.32
C LEU A 140 10.19 -9.54 -11.18
N ARG A 141 9.61 -9.08 -12.29
CA ARG A 141 10.17 -8.07 -13.18
C ARG A 141 9.27 -6.86 -13.17
N TRP A 142 9.86 -5.69 -13.00
CA TRP A 142 9.09 -4.45 -12.98
C TRP A 142 8.75 -4.02 -14.42
N PRO A 143 7.51 -3.58 -14.70
CA PRO A 143 7.13 -3.17 -16.06
C PRO A 143 8.00 -2.05 -16.63
N THR A 144 8.34 -2.18 -17.91
CA THR A 144 9.15 -1.23 -18.68
C THR A 144 8.32 -0.44 -19.71
N ALA A 145 7.02 -0.72 -19.81
CA ALA A 145 6.10 -0.03 -20.70
C ALA A 145 4.76 0.17 -19.98
N TYR A 146 4.15 1.33 -20.20
CA TYR A 146 2.89 1.74 -19.57
C TYR A 146 1.95 2.29 -20.63
N ARG A 147 0.65 2.04 -20.48
CA ARG A 147 -0.37 2.73 -21.26
C ARG A 147 -0.60 4.12 -20.65
N HIS A 148 -0.09 5.17 -21.28
CA HIS A 148 -0.30 6.55 -20.81
C HIS A 148 -1.77 6.98 -20.91
N PRO A 149 -2.25 7.92 -20.09
CA PRO A 149 -3.56 8.53 -20.28
C PRO A 149 -3.64 9.33 -21.59
N ASP A 150 -4.82 9.36 -22.25
CA ASP A 150 -5.08 10.22 -23.42
C ASP A 150 -5.53 11.61 -23.00
N VAL A 151 -6.30 11.68 -21.91
CA VAL A 151 -6.81 12.93 -21.35
C VAL A 151 -6.33 13.04 -19.91
N THR A 152 -5.63 14.15 -19.63
CA THR A 152 -5.17 14.45 -18.28
C THR A 152 -5.81 15.71 -17.73
N TYR A 153 -5.87 15.79 -16.41
CA TYR A 153 -6.37 16.97 -15.70
C TYR A 153 -5.50 17.31 -14.48
N GLY A 154 -5.64 18.54 -13.98
CA GLY A 154 -4.94 19.04 -12.79
C GLY A 154 -5.77 18.87 -11.52
N ASP A 155 -6.77 19.73 -11.31
CA ASP A 155 -7.50 19.72 -10.03
C ASP A 155 -8.77 18.87 -10.07
N ALA A 156 -9.57 18.99 -11.13
CA ALA A 156 -10.80 18.24 -11.30
C ALA A 156 -11.19 18.10 -12.78
N LEU A 157 -12.00 17.10 -13.08
CA LEU A 157 -12.60 16.86 -14.39
C LEU A 157 -13.97 16.19 -14.22
N THR A 158 -14.98 16.65 -14.96
CA THR A 158 -16.25 15.92 -15.09
C THR A 158 -16.27 15.17 -16.41
N VAL A 159 -16.44 13.85 -16.37
CA VAL A 159 -16.60 12.98 -17.54
C VAL A 159 -18.05 12.51 -17.61
N ARG A 160 -18.67 12.63 -18.79
CA ARG A 160 -20.02 12.12 -19.05
C ARG A 160 -19.96 11.01 -20.10
N ARG A 161 -20.56 9.86 -19.78
CA ARG A 161 -20.64 8.66 -20.62
C ARG A 161 -22.00 8.01 -20.44
N GLY A 162 -22.67 7.69 -21.54
CA GLY A 162 -24.08 7.28 -21.52
C GLY A 162 -24.94 8.20 -20.65
N GLY A 163 -25.57 7.61 -19.63
CA GLY A 163 -26.39 8.30 -18.64
C GLY A 163 -25.67 8.65 -17.32
N LEU A 164 -24.35 8.48 -17.22
CA LEU A 164 -23.59 8.67 -15.98
C LEU A 164 -22.68 9.90 -16.00
N THR A 165 -22.55 10.54 -14.84
CA THR A 165 -21.69 11.69 -14.59
C THR A 165 -20.62 11.33 -13.55
N PHE A 166 -19.38 11.25 -13.99
CA PHE A 166 -18.20 11.00 -13.16
C PHE A 166 -17.53 12.33 -12.82
N ASP A 167 -17.62 12.75 -11.57
CA ASP A 167 -16.80 13.85 -11.05
C ASP A 167 -15.48 13.29 -10.52
N LEU A 168 -14.38 13.66 -11.16
CA LEU A 168 -13.04 13.28 -10.79
C LEU A 168 -12.36 14.47 -10.12
N ARG A 169 -11.78 14.25 -8.94
CA ARG A 169 -11.06 15.27 -8.18
C ARG A 169 -9.72 14.74 -7.73
N HIS A 170 -8.67 15.51 -8.00
CA HIS A 170 -7.32 15.21 -7.54
C HIS A 170 -7.21 15.33 -6.02
N ALA A 171 -6.47 14.40 -5.43
CA ALA A 171 -6.01 14.47 -4.06
C ALA A 171 -4.63 13.81 -3.95
N LYS A 172 -3.91 14.13 -2.88
CA LYS A 172 -2.68 13.42 -2.51
C LYS A 172 -2.94 12.55 -1.30
N GLY A 173 -2.26 11.42 -1.23
CA GLY A 173 -2.29 10.52 -0.10
C GLY A 173 -1.21 9.46 -0.25
N GLU A 174 -1.62 8.25 -0.60
CA GLU A 174 -0.70 7.15 -0.91
C GLU A 174 0.25 7.51 -2.07
N THR A 175 -0.27 8.30 -2.99
CA THR A 175 0.43 8.83 -4.15
C THR A 175 0.19 10.33 -4.31
N ASP A 176 0.97 10.98 -5.19
CA ASP A 176 0.79 12.38 -5.60
C ASP A 176 -0.18 12.56 -6.77
N ASP A 177 -0.69 11.47 -7.33
CA ASP A 177 -1.49 11.42 -8.56
C ASP A 177 -2.89 10.83 -8.39
N ALA A 178 -3.34 10.65 -7.15
CA ALA A 178 -4.62 10.02 -6.86
C ALA A 178 -5.83 10.85 -7.27
N THR A 179 -6.89 10.14 -7.66
CA THR A 179 -8.19 10.67 -8.06
C THR A 179 -9.27 10.08 -7.17
N ILE A 180 -10.09 10.96 -6.59
CA ILE A 180 -11.38 10.63 -6.01
C ILE A 180 -12.41 10.68 -7.15
N GLY A 181 -13.14 9.58 -7.38
CA GLY A 181 -14.30 9.56 -8.27
C GLY A 181 -15.60 9.63 -7.50
N TYR A 182 -16.57 10.39 -8.01
CA TYR A 182 -17.95 10.38 -7.53
C TYR A 182 -18.91 10.25 -8.71
N VAL A 183 -19.78 9.23 -8.68
CA VAL A 183 -20.79 8.99 -9.73
C VAL A 183 -22.15 9.41 -9.20
N ARG A 184 -22.65 10.54 -9.72
CA ARG A 184 -23.79 11.27 -9.14
C ARG A 184 -25.06 10.43 -9.10
N GLU A 185 -25.35 9.75 -10.20
CA GLU A 185 -26.58 8.99 -10.40
C GLU A 185 -26.68 7.79 -9.45
N HIS A 186 -25.54 7.29 -8.97
CA HIS A 186 -25.48 6.19 -7.99
C HIS A 186 -25.21 6.65 -6.56
N ARG A 187 -24.96 7.94 -6.30
CA ARG A 187 -24.37 8.43 -5.04
C ARG A 187 -23.16 7.57 -4.63
N LEU A 188 -22.32 7.24 -5.62
CA LEU A 188 -21.24 6.27 -5.50
C LEU A 188 -19.89 6.97 -5.36
N LEU A 189 -19.17 6.61 -4.30
CA LEU A 189 -17.79 7.02 -4.06
C LEU A 189 -16.79 5.97 -4.56
N LEU A 190 -15.81 6.42 -5.32
CA LEU A 190 -14.68 5.65 -5.83
C LEU A 190 -13.39 6.28 -5.25
N PRO A 191 -12.92 5.84 -4.08
CA PRO A 191 -11.80 6.48 -3.39
C PRO A 191 -10.42 6.13 -4.00
N GLY A 192 -10.36 5.19 -4.95
CA GLY A 192 -9.09 4.59 -5.33
C GLY A 192 -8.43 3.94 -4.11
N ASP A 193 -7.15 4.23 -3.92
CA ASP A 193 -6.37 3.78 -2.76
C ASP A 193 -6.38 4.80 -1.60
N LEU A 194 -7.20 5.87 -1.70
CA LEU A 194 -7.41 6.80 -0.59
C LEU A 194 -8.30 6.22 0.51
N PHE A 195 -8.78 4.99 0.34
CA PHE A 195 -9.31 4.13 1.39
C PHE A 195 -9.06 2.68 0.99
N ILE A 196 -8.33 1.94 1.83
CA ILE A 196 -8.04 0.51 1.71
C ILE A 196 -8.30 -0.08 3.10
N TRP A 197 -8.86 -1.29 3.23
CA TRP A 197 -9.38 -1.86 4.50
C TRP A 197 -8.30 -2.23 5.56
N VAL A 198 -7.23 -1.45 5.64
CA VAL A 198 -6.09 -1.54 6.54
C VAL A 198 -5.60 -0.11 6.85
N THR A 199 -4.69 0.05 7.80
CA THR A 199 -4.08 1.37 8.05
C THR A 199 -3.56 2.01 6.75
N PRO A 200 -3.78 3.31 6.51
CA PRO A 200 -3.37 3.97 5.28
C PRO A 200 -1.90 3.74 4.95
N ASN A 201 -1.65 3.28 3.72
CA ASN A 201 -0.32 2.94 3.23
C ASN A 201 0.48 4.22 2.93
N CYS A 202 0.86 4.99 3.95
CA CYS A 202 1.58 6.26 3.81
C CYS A 202 2.97 6.25 4.47
N GLY A 203 3.47 5.08 4.87
CA GLY A 203 4.72 4.85 5.56
C GLY A 203 5.71 3.93 4.86
N ASN A 204 5.32 3.21 3.79
CA ASN A 204 6.14 2.13 3.19
C ASN A 204 7.66 2.45 3.14
N PRO A 205 8.49 1.69 3.87
CA PRO A 205 9.89 2.04 4.10
C PRO A 205 10.77 1.92 2.85
N GLN A 206 10.26 1.31 1.77
CA GLN A 206 10.98 1.09 0.52
C GLN A 206 10.47 1.96 -0.63
N LYS A 207 9.47 2.82 -0.40
CA LYS A 207 8.82 3.60 -1.46
C LYS A 207 9.14 5.09 -1.33
N VAL A 208 8.76 5.80 -2.38
CA VAL A 208 8.85 7.25 -2.50
C VAL A 208 7.92 7.95 -1.48
N GLN A 209 8.15 9.26 -1.30
CA GLN A 209 7.39 10.10 -0.38
C GLN A 209 5.87 9.97 -0.57
N ARG A 210 5.15 9.86 0.55
CA ARG A 210 3.68 9.86 0.62
C ARG A 210 3.16 11.00 1.50
N TYR A 211 1.85 11.25 1.49
CA TYR A 211 1.28 12.52 1.94
C TYR A 211 0.18 12.35 3.01
N PRO A 212 0.52 11.96 4.27
CA PRO A 212 -0.47 11.72 5.32
C PRO A 212 -1.39 12.92 5.59
N ARG A 213 -0.83 14.14 5.66
CA ARG A 213 -1.62 15.36 5.95
C ARG A 213 -2.62 15.65 4.83
N GLU A 214 -2.22 15.53 3.59
CA GLU A 214 -3.10 15.70 2.43
C GLU A 214 -4.16 14.60 2.37
N TRP A 215 -3.82 13.37 2.78
CA TRP A 215 -4.76 12.26 2.85
C TRP A 215 -5.87 12.52 3.89
N VAL A 216 -5.56 13.07 5.06
CA VAL A 216 -6.57 13.52 6.04
C VAL A 216 -7.60 14.44 5.39
N HIS A 217 -7.15 15.42 4.59
CA HIS A 217 -8.05 16.32 3.87
C HIS A 217 -8.89 15.59 2.82
N ALA A 218 -8.29 14.64 2.09
CA ALA A 218 -8.99 13.82 1.11
C ALA A 218 -10.11 12.99 1.74
N LEU A 219 -9.84 12.34 2.89
CA LEU A 219 -10.82 11.55 3.64
C LEU A 219 -11.99 12.41 4.11
N ARG A 220 -11.72 13.59 4.68
CA ARG A 220 -12.77 14.54 5.10
C ARG A 220 -13.57 15.09 3.92
N LEU A 221 -12.93 15.31 2.77
CA LEU A 221 -13.63 15.70 1.54
C LEU A 221 -14.58 14.59 1.05
N MET A 222 -14.11 13.34 1.03
CA MET A 222 -14.93 12.19 0.64
C MET A 222 -16.12 12.00 1.59
N ALA A 223 -15.92 12.17 2.90
CA ALA A 223 -16.97 12.05 3.91
C ALA A 223 -18.08 13.10 3.75
N ALA A 224 -17.83 14.19 3.03
CA ALA A 224 -18.80 15.26 2.77
C ALA A 224 -19.61 15.06 1.47
N LEU A 225 -19.31 14.03 0.65
CA LEU A 225 -19.96 13.79 -0.64
C LEU A 225 -21.35 13.11 -0.53
N ASP A 226 -21.80 12.75 0.67
CA ASP A 226 -23.11 12.12 0.93
C ASP A 226 -23.34 10.85 0.07
N ALA A 227 -22.30 10.02 -0.03
CA ALA A 227 -22.34 8.77 -0.78
C ALA A 227 -23.09 7.66 -0.02
N GLU A 228 -23.80 6.80 -0.74
CA GLU A 228 -24.50 5.62 -0.18
C GLU A 228 -23.75 4.31 -0.44
N ILE A 229 -22.86 4.32 -1.44
CA ILE A 229 -22.04 3.18 -1.81
C ILE A 229 -20.60 3.68 -1.95
N MET A 230 -19.66 2.96 -1.38
CA MET A 230 -18.22 3.17 -1.60
C MET A 230 -17.62 1.88 -2.15
N LEU A 231 -16.97 1.98 -3.31
CA LEU A 231 -16.26 0.85 -3.95
C LEU A 231 -14.76 1.19 -4.02
N PRO A 232 -13.96 0.77 -3.03
CA PRO A 232 -12.51 1.02 -3.03
C PRO A 232 -11.80 0.14 -4.04
N SER A 233 -10.62 0.60 -4.48
CA SER A 233 -9.77 -0.18 -5.39
C SER A 233 -9.06 -1.35 -4.68
N HIS A 234 -9.07 -1.39 -3.34
CA HIS A 234 -8.69 -2.57 -2.55
C HIS A 234 -9.71 -2.84 -1.44
N GLY A 235 -9.99 -4.12 -1.20
CA GLY A 235 -10.90 -4.58 -0.15
C GLY A 235 -12.38 -4.58 -0.55
N ALA A 236 -13.27 -4.71 0.43
CA ALA A 236 -14.70 -4.90 0.22
C ALA A 236 -15.48 -3.60 -0.08
N PRO A 237 -16.62 -3.67 -0.79
CA PRO A 237 -17.60 -2.58 -0.83
C PRO A 237 -18.07 -2.13 0.56
N ILE A 238 -18.43 -0.86 0.71
CA ILE A 238 -19.16 -0.34 1.89
C ILE A 238 -20.50 0.22 1.45
N PHE A 239 -21.57 -0.22 2.13
CA PHE A 239 -22.94 0.23 1.87
C PHE A 239 -23.47 1.03 3.08
N GLY A 240 -24.16 2.13 2.79
CA GLY A 240 -24.80 3.03 3.76
C GLY A 240 -23.93 4.24 4.11
N GLY A 241 -24.51 5.45 3.96
CA GLY A 241 -23.80 6.71 4.18
C GLY A 241 -23.16 6.87 5.57
N ASP A 242 -23.83 6.40 6.64
CA ASP A 242 -23.29 6.45 8.00
C ASP A 242 -22.00 5.64 8.15
N ARG A 243 -21.96 4.43 7.57
CA ARG A 243 -20.78 3.56 7.61
C ARG A 243 -19.63 4.15 6.80
N ILE A 244 -19.92 4.67 5.61
CA ILE A 244 -18.92 5.34 4.76
C ILE A 244 -18.33 6.53 5.50
N ARG A 245 -19.18 7.41 6.04
CA ARG A 245 -18.75 8.58 6.82
C ARG A 245 -17.94 8.17 8.05
N GLN A 246 -18.36 7.16 8.78
CA GLN A 246 -17.64 6.65 9.94
C GLN A 246 -16.24 6.18 9.55
N ALA A 247 -16.12 5.29 8.56
CA ALA A 247 -14.83 4.74 8.16
C ALA A 247 -13.86 5.83 7.68
N LEU A 248 -14.34 6.78 6.88
CA LEU A 248 -13.53 7.89 6.38
C LEU A 248 -13.09 8.84 7.51
N LEU A 249 -13.98 9.22 8.41
CA LEU A 249 -13.64 10.17 9.49
C LEU A 249 -12.75 9.54 10.57
N GLU A 250 -12.97 8.27 10.92
CA GLU A 250 -12.09 7.57 11.86
C GLU A 250 -10.70 7.34 11.27
N THR A 251 -10.61 7.05 9.96
CA THR A 251 -9.32 6.96 9.26
C THR A 251 -8.61 8.32 9.21
N ALA A 252 -9.37 9.40 9.03
CA ALA A 252 -8.84 10.76 9.06
C ALA A 252 -8.30 11.12 10.45
N GLU A 253 -9.04 10.79 11.51
CA GLU A 253 -8.61 10.99 12.90
C GLU A 253 -7.33 10.19 13.22
N TRP A 254 -7.26 8.93 12.79
CA TRP A 254 -6.08 8.10 12.98
C TRP A 254 -4.83 8.73 12.37
N LEU A 255 -4.89 9.18 11.11
CA LEU A 255 -3.78 9.83 10.43
C LEU A 255 -3.45 11.20 11.03
N GLU A 256 -4.47 12.00 11.34
CA GLU A 256 -4.32 13.34 11.91
C GLU A 256 -3.62 13.29 13.27
N SER A 257 -3.90 12.27 14.08
CA SER A 257 -3.23 12.02 15.35
C SER A 257 -1.73 11.76 15.16
N LEU A 258 -1.35 10.86 14.25
CA LEU A 258 0.07 10.58 13.96
C LEU A 258 0.81 11.81 13.41
N VAL A 259 0.16 12.55 12.50
CA VAL A 259 0.69 13.81 11.96
C VAL A 259 0.94 14.82 13.07
N THR A 260 -0.05 15.04 13.93
CA THR A 260 -0.01 16.05 14.99
C THR A 260 1.09 15.72 16.00
N GLN A 261 1.09 14.51 16.57
CA GLN A 261 2.09 14.10 17.56
C GLN A 261 3.51 14.16 17.00
N THR A 262 3.71 13.71 15.75
CA THR A 262 5.03 13.75 15.09
C THR A 262 5.52 15.18 14.90
N LEU A 263 4.65 16.09 14.43
CA LEU A 263 5.01 17.48 14.22
C LEU A 263 5.26 18.23 15.54
N GLU A 264 4.53 17.92 16.60
CA GLU A 264 4.77 18.48 17.93
C GLU A 264 6.17 18.12 18.44
N LEU A 265 6.56 16.86 18.37
CA LEU A 265 7.89 16.41 18.81
C LEU A 265 9.02 16.93 17.89
N LEU A 266 8.78 17.00 16.58
CA LEU A 266 9.69 17.66 15.63
C LEU A 266 9.95 19.12 16.01
N ASN A 267 8.88 19.88 16.31
CA ASN A 267 9.00 21.28 16.71
C ASN A 267 9.64 21.45 18.09
N ALA A 268 9.55 20.44 18.96
CA ALA A 268 10.26 20.39 20.24
C ALA A 268 11.77 20.04 20.10
N GLY A 269 12.23 19.69 18.89
CA GLY A 269 13.62 19.32 18.64
C GLY A 269 13.97 17.89 19.06
N ALA A 270 12.96 17.02 19.24
CA ALA A 270 13.17 15.62 19.57
C ALA A 270 13.95 14.90 18.46
N ARG A 271 14.73 13.88 18.85
CA ARG A 271 15.43 13.00 17.89
C ARG A 271 14.43 12.00 17.30
N LEU A 272 14.69 11.49 16.09
CA LEU A 272 13.80 10.52 15.45
C LEU A 272 13.54 9.28 16.32
N ASP A 273 14.56 8.85 17.06
CA ASP A 273 14.48 7.74 18.02
C ASP A 273 13.35 7.97 19.05
N GLU A 274 13.35 9.14 19.71
CA GLU A 274 12.31 9.52 20.66
C GLU A 274 10.93 9.58 20.01
N ILE A 275 10.83 10.14 18.80
CA ILE A 275 9.55 10.27 18.08
C ILE A 275 8.96 8.90 17.74
N VAL A 276 9.76 8.01 17.15
CA VAL A 276 9.33 6.65 16.77
C VAL A 276 8.83 5.86 17.98
N HIS A 277 9.44 6.08 19.16
CA HIS A 277 9.08 5.37 20.38
C HIS A 277 8.00 6.06 21.23
N SER A 278 7.58 7.28 20.88
CA SER A 278 6.58 8.05 21.63
C SER A 278 5.24 8.21 20.90
N VAL A 279 5.25 8.25 19.57
CA VAL A 279 4.03 8.47 18.77
C VAL A 279 3.22 7.17 18.68
N SER A 280 1.92 7.24 18.97
CA SER A 280 1.02 6.09 18.87
C SER A 280 -0.37 6.49 18.35
N PRO A 281 -1.06 5.61 17.60
CA PRO A 281 -2.40 5.90 17.12
C PRO A 281 -3.42 5.96 18.26
N PRO A 282 -4.61 6.56 18.06
CA PRO A 282 -5.66 6.59 19.08
C PRO A 282 -6.11 5.17 19.48
N GLU A 283 -6.01 4.83 20.76
CA GLU A 283 -6.31 3.48 21.27
C GLU A 283 -7.75 3.03 20.96
N HIS A 284 -8.71 3.95 21.04
CA HIS A 284 -10.12 3.66 20.77
C HIS A 284 -10.40 3.23 19.31
N LEU A 285 -9.44 3.40 18.41
CA LEU A 285 -9.52 2.97 17.00
C LEU A 285 -8.80 1.65 16.73
N ALA A 286 -8.04 1.09 17.68
CA ALA A 286 -7.21 -0.10 17.47
C ALA A 286 -8.01 -1.35 17.02
N GLY A 287 -9.28 -1.44 17.42
CA GLY A 287 -10.17 -2.56 17.06
C GLY A 287 -10.86 -2.42 15.70
N ARG A 288 -10.72 -1.29 14.99
CA ARG A 288 -11.45 -1.07 13.73
C ARG A 288 -10.92 -1.99 12.63
N PRO A 289 -11.80 -2.74 11.94
CA PRO A 289 -11.36 -3.66 10.88
C PRO A 289 -10.50 -3.00 9.80
N TYR A 290 -10.87 -1.78 9.39
CA TYR A 290 -10.19 -0.98 8.36
C TYR A 290 -8.97 -0.18 8.86
N LEU A 291 -8.55 -0.33 10.13
CA LEU A 291 -7.34 0.30 10.67
C LEU A 291 -6.38 -0.72 11.29
N ARG A 292 -6.46 -1.98 10.87
CA ARG A 292 -5.50 -3.01 11.27
C ARG A 292 -4.17 -2.80 10.52
N ALA A 293 -3.06 -2.85 11.25
CA ALA A 293 -1.70 -2.70 10.71
C ALA A 293 -1.21 -3.98 9.98
N ARG A 294 -1.96 -4.41 8.95
CA ARG A 294 -1.68 -5.63 8.17
C ARG A 294 -0.79 -5.37 6.96
N TYR A 295 -0.86 -4.17 6.39
CA TYR A 295 -0.06 -3.78 5.23
C TYR A 295 1.01 -2.78 5.66
N ASP A 296 0.58 -1.59 6.11
CA ASP A 296 1.40 -0.55 6.73
C ASP A 296 1.24 -0.55 8.25
N GLU A 297 2.00 0.31 8.94
CA GLU A 297 1.98 0.44 10.39
C GLU A 297 2.34 1.85 10.89
N PRO A 298 1.94 2.25 12.11
CA PRO A 298 2.19 3.60 12.64
C PRO A 298 3.66 4.04 12.58
N GLU A 299 4.60 3.17 12.97
CA GLU A 299 6.04 3.51 12.98
C GLU A 299 6.52 3.96 11.60
N PHE A 300 6.05 3.30 10.54
CA PHE A 300 6.41 3.63 9.15
C PHE A 300 5.84 4.99 8.72
N VAL A 301 4.60 5.30 9.11
CA VAL A 301 4.00 6.61 8.85
C VAL A 301 4.79 7.72 9.53
N VAL A 302 5.21 7.52 10.78
CA VAL A 302 6.06 8.45 11.55
C VAL A 302 7.39 8.68 10.84
N ARG A 303 8.06 7.61 10.38
CA ARG A 303 9.30 7.73 9.61
C ARG A 303 9.12 8.48 8.28
N ASN A 304 8.00 8.26 7.59
CA ASN A 304 7.69 9.01 6.37
C ASN A 304 7.40 10.50 6.65
N LEU A 305 6.78 10.83 7.78
CA LEU A 305 6.59 12.21 8.23
C LEU A 305 7.92 12.88 8.58
N TRP A 306 8.83 12.16 9.26
CA TRP A 306 10.19 12.64 9.50
C TRP A 306 10.89 12.96 8.18
N ARG A 307 10.87 12.03 7.22
CA ARG A 307 11.46 12.25 5.89
C ARG A 307 10.88 13.49 5.19
N LEU A 308 9.56 13.70 5.31
CA LEU A 308 8.85 14.81 4.66
C LEU A 308 9.24 16.17 5.25
N TYR A 309 9.31 16.28 6.57
CA TYR A 309 9.43 17.56 7.28
C TYR A 309 10.81 17.79 7.92
N GLY A 310 11.43 16.74 8.47
CA GLY A 310 12.72 16.78 9.17
C GLY A 310 13.93 16.42 8.29
N GLY A 311 13.71 15.83 7.12
CA GLY A 311 14.79 15.40 6.22
C GLY A 311 15.30 13.99 6.54
N TRP A 312 16.56 13.71 6.21
CA TRP A 312 17.14 12.35 6.35
C TRP A 312 17.94 12.13 7.64
N TYR A 313 18.52 13.20 8.21
CA TYR A 313 19.30 13.12 9.44
C TYR A 313 18.35 12.84 10.60
N ASP A 314 18.71 11.97 11.54
CA ASP A 314 17.83 11.45 12.60
C ASP A 314 18.06 12.12 13.97
N GLY A 315 18.97 13.09 14.04
CA GLY A 315 19.39 13.75 15.27
C GLY A 315 20.53 13.04 16.02
N ASN A 316 21.04 11.90 15.54
CA ASN A 316 22.22 11.24 16.10
C ASN A 316 23.51 11.70 15.40
N PRO A 317 24.43 12.44 16.06
CA PRO A 317 25.67 12.87 15.42
C PRO A 317 26.51 11.74 14.82
N ALA A 318 26.45 10.53 15.41
CA ALA A 318 27.16 9.36 14.88
C ALA A 318 26.62 8.91 13.51
N HIS A 319 25.36 9.22 13.19
CA HIS A 319 24.71 8.83 11.93
C HIS A 319 24.80 9.90 10.84
N LEU A 320 25.38 11.08 11.12
CA LEU A 320 25.52 12.13 10.10
C LEU A 320 26.54 11.76 9.02
N LYS A 321 27.65 11.14 9.43
CA LYS A 321 28.73 10.63 8.57
C LYS A 321 29.30 9.34 9.18
N PRO A 322 28.52 8.26 9.22
CA PRO A 322 28.91 7.05 9.92
C PRO A 322 30.12 6.39 9.24
N ALA A 323 30.88 5.61 10.03
CA ALA A 323 31.83 4.66 9.46
C ALA A 323 31.08 3.59 8.63
N PRO A 324 31.77 2.87 7.72
CA PRO A 324 31.17 1.71 7.06
C PRO A 324 30.63 0.71 8.10
N GLU A 325 29.42 0.19 7.90
CA GLU A 325 28.74 -0.66 8.89
C GLU A 325 29.56 -1.89 9.26
N ALA A 326 30.23 -2.53 8.30
CA ALA A 326 31.10 -3.68 8.55
C ALA A 326 32.30 -3.34 9.45
N GLU A 327 32.86 -2.14 9.34
CA GLU A 327 33.99 -1.72 10.18
C GLU A 327 33.54 -1.40 11.61
N LEU A 328 32.38 -0.76 11.77
CA LEU A 328 31.76 -0.57 13.08
C LEU A 328 31.41 -1.93 13.73
N ALA A 329 30.81 -2.84 12.96
CA ALA A 329 30.43 -4.16 13.44
C ALA A 329 31.64 -4.99 13.91
N LYS A 330 32.76 -4.98 13.17
CA LYS A 330 34.02 -5.62 13.59
C LYS A 330 34.56 -5.02 14.89
N ALA A 331 34.62 -3.69 14.99
CA ALA A 331 35.12 -3.02 16.19
C ALA A 331 34.25 -3.34 17.42
N VAL A 332 32.92 -3.36 17.28
CA VAL A 332 32.01 -3.77 18.35
C VAL A 332 32.18 -5.25 18.70
N ALA A 333 32.34 -6.13 17.71
CA ALA A 333 32.58 -7.54 17.92
C ALA A 333 33.89 -7.77 18.70
N GLU A 334 34.99 -7.09 18.36
CA GLU A 334 36.26 -7.16 19.09
C GLU A 334 36.10 -6.77 20.57
N LEU A 335 35.33 -5.72 20.86
CA LEU A 335 35.01 -5.31 22.24
C LEU A 335 34.13 -6.33 22.98
N ALA A 336 33.24 -7.02 22.27
CA ALA A 336 32.30 -7.99 22.83
C ALA A 336 32.89 -9.40 23.02
N GLY A 337 34.10 -9.67 22.52
CA GLY A 337 34.73 -11.01 22.57
C GLY A 337 34.60 -11.84 21.28
N GLY A 338 34.26 -11.19 20.17
CA GLY A 338 34.21 -11.73 18.82
C GLY A 338 32.79 -11.81 18.23
N PRO A 339 32.66 -12.12 16.92
CA PRO A 339 31.35 -12.22 16.24
C PRO A 339 30.43 -13.28 16.85
N ALA A 340 30.99 -14.39 17.35
CA ALA A 340 30.22 -15.43 18.04
C ALA A 340 29.58 -14.91 19.34
N ALA A 341 30.26 -14.03 20.09
CA ALA A 341 29.70 -13.43 21.30
C ALA A 341 28.49 -12.52 20.98
N LEU A 342 28.52 -11.81 19.85
CA LEU A 342 27.35 -11.05 19.38
C LEU A 342 26.21 -11.98 18.95
N ALA A 343 26.52 -13.09 18.29
CA ALA A 343 25.52 -14.09 17.92
C ALA A 343 24.85 -14.73 19.16
N ASP A 344 25.63 -15.08 20.18
CA ASP A 344 25.11 -15.59 21.46
C ASP A 344 24.25 -14.54 22.17
N ALA A 345 24.66 -13.26 22.14
CA ALA A 345 23.85 -12.16 22.67
C ALA A 345 22.54 -11.97 21.91
N ALA A 346 22.54 -12.16 20.59
CA ALA A 346 21.33 -12.14 19.77
C ALA A 346 20.35 -13.23 20.18
N MET A 347 20.83 -14.47 20.35
CA MET A 347 19.99 -15.59 20.79
C MET A 347 19.47 -15.40 22.21
N LYS A 348 20.29 -14.84 23.11
CA LYS A 348 19.85 -14.48 24.46
C LYS A 348 18.72 -13.45 24.42
N ALA A 349 18.90 -12.33 23.70
CA ALA A 349 17.88 -11.30 23.57
C ALA A 349 16.59 -11.87 22.96
N LEU A 350 16.70 -12.73 21.96
CA LEU A 350 15.56 -13.42 21.35
C LEU A 350 14.82 -14.30 22.37
N SER A 351 15.55 -15.07 23.20
CA SER A 351 14.96 -15.92 24.24
C SER A 351 14.29 -15.12 25.36
N GLU A 352 14.72 -13.88 25.58
CA GLU A 352 14.14 -12.93 26.53
C GLU A 352 12.97 -12.13 25.93
N GLY A 353 12.69 -12.31 24.63
CA GLY A 353 11.61 -11.63 23.90
C GLY A 353 11.98 -10.25 23.33
N ASP A 354 13.24 -9.81 23.43
CA ASP A 354 13.71 -8.55 22.83
C ASP A 354 14.21 -8.79 21.39
N GLU A 355 13.25 -8.94 20.49
CA GLU A 355 13.54 -9.26 19.09
C GLU A 355 14.22 -8.11 18.33
N ARG A 356 13.96 -6.85 18.73
CA ARG A 356 14.56 -5.69 18.08
C ARG A 356 16.05 -5.65 18.41
N LEU A 357 16.42 -5.86 19.67
CA LEU A 357 17.80 -5.94 20.09
C LEU A 357 18.50 -7.19 19.53
N ALA A 358 17.82 -8.34 19.50
CA ALA A 358 18.32 -9.55 18.85
C ALA A 358 18.68 -9.29 17.38
N GLY A 359 17.82 -8.57 16.65
CA GLY A 359 18.07 -8.18 15.26
C GLY A 359 19.33 -7.33 15.09
N HIS A 360 19.57 -6.35 15.98
CA HIS A 360 20.80 -5.54 15.95
C HIS A 360 22.05 -6.39 16.16
N PHE A 361 22.05 -7.26 17.16
CA PHE A 361 23.20 -8.12 17.46
C PHE A 361 23.47 -9.14 16.34
N ALA A 362 22.42 -9.75 15.78
CA ALA A 362 22.55 -10.69 14.68
C ALA A 362 23.09 -10.04 13.39
N GLU A 363 22.61 -8.84 13.05
CA GLU A 363 23.12 -8.09 11.89
C GLU A 363 24.59 -7.71 12.06
N MET A 364 24.96 -7.18 13.23
CA MET A 364 26.37 -6.84 13.52
C MET A 364 27.27 -8.08 13.49
N ALA A 365 26.82 -9.21 14.04
CA ALA A 365 27.58 -10.46 13.98
C ALA A 365 27.87 -10.87 12.52
N ALA A 366 26.84 -10.86 11.66
CA ALA A 366 26.98 -11.24 10.25
C ALA A 366 27.84 -10.26 9.44
N LEU A 367 27.77 -8.96 9.74
CA LEU A 367 28.65 -7.97 9.12
C LEU A 367 30.12 -8.11 9.57
N ALA A 368 30.35 -8.53 10.82
CA ALA A 368 31.68 -8.77 11.36
C ALA A 368 32.32 -10.08 10.85
N ALA A 369 31.51 -11.10 10.56
CA ALA A 369 31.95 -12.41 10.06
C ALA A 369 31.08 -12.90 8.88
N PRO A 370 31.21 -12.31 7.68
CA PRO A 370 30.30 -12.53 6.55
C PRO A 370 30.39 -13.91 5.88
N ASP A 371 31.40 -14.70 6.24
CA ASP A 371 31.64 -16.06 5.75
C ASP A 371 31.42 -17.13 6.85
N ASP A 372 31.01 -16.72 8.06
CA ASP A 372 30.75 -17.66 9.16
C ASP A 372 29.33 -18.22 9.09
N ALA A 373 29.25 -19.50 8.74
CA ALA A 373 28.00 -20.23 8.63
C ALA A 373 27.20 -20.28 9.95
N GLY A 374 27.87 -20.36 11.10
CA GLY A 374 27.24 -20.37 12.42
C GLY A 374 26.55 -19.05 12.74
N VAL A 375 27.22 -17.93 12.45
CA VAL A 375 26.65 -16.58 12.57
C VAL A 375 25.45 -16.41 11.64
N HIS A 376 25.54 -16.90 10.40
CA HIS A 376 24.41 -16.85 9.46
C HIS A 376 23.21 -17.68 9.91
N ARG A 377 23.40 -18.84 10.57
CA ARG A 377 22.30 -19.58 11.19
C ARG A 377 21.55 -18.74 12.23
N VAL A 378 22.27 -18.07 13.13
CA VAL A 378 21.66 -17.19 14.15
C VAL A 378 20.91 -16.04 13.50
N ARG A 379 21.48 -15.39 12.49
CA ARG A 379 20.80 -14.31 11.76
C ARG A 379 19.53 -14.78 11.06
N ALA A 380 19.55 -15.96 10.45
CA ALA A 380 18.37 -16.56 9.84
C ALA A 380 17.26 -16.83 10.87
N GLU A 381 17.61 -17.38 12.03
CA GLU A 381 16.66 -17.67 13.12
C GLU A 381 16.02 -16.40 13.69
N VAL A 382 16.84 -15.38 13.98
CA VAL A 382 16.37 -14.10 14.53
C VAL A 382 15.39 -13.42 13.56
N PHE A 383 15.74 -13.28 12.29
CA PHE A 383 14.86 -12.61 11.33
C PHE A 383 13.64 -13.45 10.93
N SER A 384 13.73 -14.79 10.95
CA SER A 384 12.57 -15.66 10.79
C SER A 384 11.57 -15.49 11.93
N THR A 385 12.06 -15.44 13.18
CA THR A 385 11.21 -15.21 14.36
C THR A 385 10.54 -13.84 14.30
N ARG A 386 11.29 -12.78 13.96
CA ARG A 386 10.72 -11.44 13.76
C ARG A 386 9.65 -11.42 12.69
N ALA A 387 9.88 -12.08 11.56
CA ALA A 387 8.88 -12.16 10.50
C ALA A 387 7.60 -12.89 10.94
N ALA A 388 7.71 -13.92 11.77
CA ALA A 388 6.57 -14.67 12.29
C ALA A 388 5.71 -13.85 13.26
N ASN A 389 6.32 -12.96 14.04
CA ASN A 389 5.64 -12.17 15.08
C ASN A 389 5.17 -10.79 14.58
N GLU A 390 5.58 -10.40 13.38
CA GLU A 390 5.13 -9.17 12.75
C GLU A 390 3.68 -9.27 12.25
N LEU A 391 2.98 -8.13 12.11
CA LEU A 391 1.69 -8.06 11.43
C LEU A 391 1.83 -7.49 10.02
N SER A 392 2.63 -6.43 9.86
CA SER A 392 2.82 -5.72 8.60
C SER A 392 3.44 -6.62 7.52
N LEU A 393 2.78 -6.69 6.37
CA LEU A 393 3.32 -7.35 5.17
C LEU A 393 4.70 -6.79 4.78
N MET A 394 4.93 -5.49 4.97
CA MET A 394 6.17 -4.85 4.58
C MET A 394 7.35 -5.28 5.45
N ALA A 395 7.17 -5.25 6.78
CA ALA A 395 8.18 -5.71 7.72
C ALA A 395 8.44 -7.22 7.57
N LYS A 396 7.38 -8.03 7.42
CA LYS A 396 7.48 -9.48 7.12
C LYS A 396 8.34 -9.76 5.90
N GLY A 397 8.07 -9.09 4.78
CA GLY A 397 8.83 -9.30 3.55
C GLY A 397 10.30 -8.94 3.71
N ILE A 398 10.62 -7.88 4.44
CA ILE A 398 12.02 -7.48 4.70
C ILE A 398 12.74 -8.51 5.58
N PHE A 399 12.11 -8.94 6.68
CA PHE A 399 12.72 -9.91 7.60
C PHE A 399 12.88 -11.29 6.97
N ASN A 400 11.84 -11.81 6.27
CA ASN A 400 11.94 -13.08 5.55
C ASN A 400 13.04 -13.07 4.48
N TRP A 401 13.20 -11.94 3.78
CA TRP A 401 14.27 -11.81 2.81
C TRP A 401 15.66 -11.85 3.44
N ALA A 402 15.84 -11.14 4.57
CA ALA A 402 17.08 -11.17 5.33
C ALA A 402 17.40 -12.59 5.85
N ALA A 403 16.39 -13.30 6.36
CA ALA A 403 16.55 -14.69 6.78
C ALA A 403 17.00 -15.59 5.61
N ALA A 404 16.29 -15.54 4.48
CA ALA A 404 16.61 -16.33 3.30
C ALA A 404 18.01 -16.03 2.73
N GLU A 405 18.50 -14.78 2.84
CA GLU A 405 19.88 -14.43 2.48
C GLU A 405 20.93 -15.14 3.33
N SER A 406 20.65 -15.33 4.62
CA SER A 406 21.57 -16.03 5.53
C SER A 406 21.45 -17.54 5.44
N GLU A 407 20.25 -18.09 5.19
CA GLU A 407 20.07 -19.54 4.95
C GLU A 407 20.89 -20.05 3.75
N ARG A 408 21.10 -19.21 2.74
CA ARG A 408 21.96 -19.55 1.59
C ARG A 408 23.46 -19.59 1.91
N ARG A 409 23.86 -19.08 3.08
CA ARG A 409 25.25 -18.95 3.56
C ARG A 409 25.57 -19.80 4.79
N SER A 410 24.56 -20.46 5.36
CA SER A 410 24.62 -21.21 6.63
C SER A 410 24.95 -22.69 6.51
#